data_AF-A0A949EZY8-F1
#
_entry.id   AF-A0A949EZY8-F1
#
_cell.length_a   1.000
_cell.length_b   1.000
_cell.length_c   1.000
_cell.angle_alpha   90.00
_cell.angle_beta   90.00
_cell.angle_gamma   90.00
#
_symmetry.space_group_name_H-M   'P 1'
#
loop_
_entity.id
_entity.type
_entity.pdbx_description
1 polymer ?
#
loop_
_entity_poly.entity_id
_entity_poly.type
_entity_poly.pdbx_seq_one_letter_code
_entity_poly.pdbx_strand_id
1 'polypeptide(L)'
;MVNNRFQILALDGGGIKGLFSAAFLAKLEENLSIKVTDHFDLIVWTSTGGIIALGLGLGLSPKELVEFYFKKGPKIFQKIPIWTSLRNLFFANYS
;
A
#
# COMPACT_ATOMS: atom_id res chain seq x y z
N MET A 1 28.65 12.88 -6.37
CA MET A 1 27.84 13.93 -5.73
C MET A 1 26.70 13.23 -5.01
N VAL A 2 26.65 13.30 -3.68
CA VAL A 2 25.48 12.82 -2.93
C VAL A 2 24.34 13.76 -3.27
N ASN A 3 23.32 13.24 -3.96
CA ASN A 3 22.17 14.04 -4.36
C ASN A 3 21.39 14.39 -3.09
N ASN A 4 21.46 15.65 -2.64
CA ASN A 4 20.84 16.13 -1.40
C ASN A 4 19.33 16.35 -1.55
N ARG A 5 18.69 15.64 -2.47
CA ARG A 5 17.28 15.77 -2.82
C ARG A 5 16.51 14.61 -2.18
N PHE A 6 15.67 14.93 -1.21
CA PHE A 6 14.75 13.96 -0.61
C PHE A 6 13.65 13.59 -1.61
N GLN A 7 13.58 12.32 -2.00
CA GLN A 7 12.63 11.81 -2.99
C GLN A 7 11.46 11.09 -2.31
N ILE A 8 10.24 11.57 -2.57
CA ILE A 8 9.02 11.02 -1.98
C ILE A 8 8.18 10.37 -3.08
N LEU A 9 7.81 9.11 -2.87
CA LEU A 9 6.78 8.44 -3.66
C LEU A 9 5.44 8.58 -2.94
N ALA A 10 4.54 9.39 -3.50
CA ALA A 10 3.20 9.58 -2.97
C ALA A 10 2.17 8.89 -3.88
N LEU A 11 1.36 8.02 -3.27
CA LEU A 11 0.32 7.26 -3.97
C LEU A 11 -1.04 7.54 -3.35
N ASP A 12 -2.05 7.69 -4.20
CA ASP A 12 -3.42 7.88 -3.76
C ASP A 12 -4.04 6.59 -3.23
N GLY A 13 -4.91 6.75 -2.23
CA GLY A 13 -5.77 5.68 -1.74
C GLY A 13 -6.94 5.41 -2.69
N GLY A 14 -7.56 4.23 -2.58
CA GLY A 14 -8.67 3.87 -3.47
C GLY A 14 -9.38 2.55 -3.13
N GLY A 15 -9.26 2.07 -1.89
CA GLY A 15 -9.76 0.76 -1.50
C GLY A 15 -9.00 -0.36 -2.22
N ILE A 16 -9.72 -1.38 -2.73
CA ILE A 16 -9.13 -2.46 -3.53
C ILE A 16 -8.40 -1.93 -4.77
N LYS A 17 -8.77 -0.73 -5.27
CA LYS A 17 -8.12 -0.11 -6.43
C LYS A 17 -6.69 0.34 -6.12
N GLY A 18 -6.30 0.48 -4.84
CA GLY A 18 -4.90 0.69 -4.47
C GLY A 18 -3.97 -0.45 -4.91
N LEU A 19 -4.53 -1.65 -5.14
CA LEU A 19 -3.79 -2.77 -5.72
C LEU A 19 -3.30 -2.47 -7.15
N PHE A 20 -3.99 -1.61 -7.91
CA PHE A 20 -3.53 -1.21 -9.24
C PHE A 20 -2.18 -0.48 -9.16
N SER A 21 -2.00 0.42 -8.19
CA SER A 21 -0.73 1.12 -8.05
C SER A 21 0.40 0.17 -7.63
N ALA A 22 0.12 -0.82 -6.77
CA ALA A 22 1.10 -1.87 -6.44
C ALA A 22 1.45 -2.74 -7.66
N ALA A 23 0.46 -3.12 -8.47
CA ALA A 23 0.69 -3.88 -9.70
C ALA A 23 1.47 -3.06 -10.73
N PHE A 24 1.21 -1.75 -10.82
CA PHE A 24 2.00 -0.83 -11.63
C PHE A 24 3.45 -0.78 -11.16
N LEU A 25 3.69 -0.63 -9.86
CA LEU A 25 5.05 -0.67 -9.30
C LEU A 25 5.75 -2.00 -9.57
N ALA A 26 5.04 -3.13 -9.43
CA ALA A 26 5.60 -4.44 -9.74
C ALA A 26 6.03 -4.54 -11.22
N LYS A 27 5.22 -4.01 -12.13
CA LYS A 27 5.56 -3.99 -13.56
C LYS A 27 6.70 -3.03 -13.87
N LEU A 28 6.77 -1.91 -13.14
CA LEU A 28 7.84 -0.93 -13.26
C LEU A 28 9.19 -1.51 -12.80
N GLU A 29 9.22 -2.21 -11.67
CA GLU A 29 10.41 -2.94 -11.21
C GLU A 29 10.88 -3.98 -12.22
N GLU A 30 9.95 -4.77 -12.77
CA GLU A 30 10.26 -5.80 -13.78
C GLU A 30 10.84 -5.18 -15.06
N ASN A 31 10.20 -4.13 -15.58
CA ASN A 31 10.61 -3.51 -16.85
C ASN A 31 11.95 -2.78 -16.74
N LEU A 32 12.25 -2.19 -15.58
CA LEU A 32 13.46 -1.40 -15.36
C LEU A 32 14.57 -2.21 -14.67
N SER A 33 14.27 -3.42 -14.20
CA SER A 33 15.17 -4.26 -13.40
C SER A 33 15.71 -3.54 -12.16
N ILE A 34 14.84 -2.78 -11.48
CA ILE A 34 15.15 -1.99 -10.28
C ILE A 34 14.30 -2.43 -9.09
N LYS A 35 14.67 -1.97 -7.89
CA LYS A 35 13.79 -1.96 -6.72
C LYS A 35 13.30 -0.55 -6.45
N VAL A 36 11.99 -0.34 -6.41
CA VAL A 36 11.40 0.99 -6.19
C VAL A 36 11.88 1.60 -4.88
N THR A 37 12.05 0.78 -3.83
CA THR A 37 12.53 1.22 -2.51
C THR A 37 13.94 1.82 -2.52
N ASP A 38 14.77 1.49 -3.51
CA ASP A 38 16.15 1.97 -3.59
C ASP A 38 16.24 3.39 -4.20
N HIS A 39 15.10 3.92 -4.68
CA HIS A 39 15.02 5.21 -5.38
C HIS A 39 14.23 6.29 -4.61
N PHE A 40 13.62 5.95 -3.47
CA PHE A 40 12.81 6.88 -2.70
C PHE A 40 13.17 6.80 -1.22
N ASP A 41 13.38 7.96 -0.60
CA ASP A 41 13.66 8.09 0.83
C ASP A 41 12.40 7.90 1.68
N LEU A 42 11.23 8.18 1.10
CA LEU A 42 9.94 8.07 1.76
C LEU A 42 8.87 7.59 0.79
N ILE A 43 8.06 6.63 1.25
CA ILE A 43 6.87 6.14 0.55
C ILE A 43 5.66 6.49 1.40
N VAL A 44 4.73 7.26 0.84
CA VAL A 44 3.48 7.66 1.52
C VAL A 44 2.26 7.17 0.76
N TRP A 45 1.27 6.71 1.51
CA TRP A 45 0.04 6.15 0.94
C TRP A 45 -1.10 6.21 1.95
N THR A 46 -2.34 6.34 1.46
CA THR A 46 -3.53 6.49 2.30
C THR A 46 -4.43 5.25 2.28
N SER A 47 -5.11 4.99 3.42
CA SER A 47 -6.04 3.86 3.60
C SER A 47 -5.38 2.50 3.33
N THR A 48 -5.95 1.69 2.44
CA THR A 48 -5.43 0.38 2.01
C THR A 48 -4.00 0.44 1.50
N GLY A 49 -3.62 1.56 0.90
CA GLY A 49 -2.25 1.81 0.48
C GLY A 49 -1.24 1.80 1.62
N GLY A 50 -1.64 2.12 2.85
CA GLY A 50 -0.74 2.11 4.01
C GLY A 50 -0.16 0.73 4.31
N ILE A 51 -0.93 -0.34 4.11
CA ILE A 51 -0.43 -1.72 4.25
C ILE A 51 0.62 -2.02 3.19
N ILE A 52 0.44 -1.51 1.96
CA ILE A 52 1.40 -1.68 0.87
C ILE A 52 2.67 -0.85 1.18
N ALA A 53 2.53 0.39 1.63
CA ALA A 53 3.66 1.23 2.05
C ALA A 53 4.47 0.59 3.18
N LEU A 54 3.81 0.04 4.20
CA LEU A 54 4.46 -0.73 5.27
C LEU A 54 5.17 -1.97 4.73
N GLY A 55 4.54 -2.69 3.81
CA GLY A 55 5.13 -3.84 3.15
C GLY A 55 6.42 -3.52 2.41
N LEU A 56 6.41 -2.44 1.61
CA LEU A 56 7.59 -1.94 0.91
C LEU A 56 8.68 -1.51 1.91
N GLY A 57 8.30 -0.83 3.00
CA GLY A 57 9.22 -0.44 4.07
C GLY A 57 9.84 -1.62 4.83
N LEU A 58 9.18 -2.78 4.85
CA LEU A 58 9.70 -4.03 5.39
C LEU A 58 10.56 -4.81 4.39
N GLY A 59 10.77 -4.28 3.18
CA GLY A 59 11.57 -4.90 2.13
C GLY A 59 10.83 -5.94 1.28
N LEU A 60 9.50 -6.02 1.38
CA LEU A 60 8.71 -6.84 0.47
C LEU A 60 8.66 -6.18 -0.91
N SER A 61 8.79 -6.98 -1.96
CA SER A 61 8.61 -6.50 -3.33
C SER A 61 7.13 -6.14 -3.59
N PRO A 62 6.87 -5.15 -4.46
CA PRO A 62 5.54 -4.88 -5.00
C PRO A 62 4.82 -6.14 -5.51
N LYS A 63 5.55 -7.09 -6.13
CA LYS A 63 4.98 -8.36 -6.60
C LYS A 63 4.45 -9.23 -5.44
N GLU A 64 5.24 -9.38 -4.38
CA GLU A 64 4.80 -10.10 -3.17
C GLU A 64 3.58 -9.43 -2.52
N LEU A 65 3.53 -8.10 -2.54
CA LEU A 65 2.39 -7.35 -2.00
C LEU A 65 1.13 -7.56 -2.84
N VAL A 66 1.25 -7.59 -4.17
CA VAL A 66 0.14 -7.92 -5.06
C VAL A 66 -0.37 -9.33 -4.78
N GLU A 67 0.52 -10.32 -4.67
CA GLU A 67 0.13 -11.69 -4.34
C GLU A 67 -0.50 -11.82 -2.95
N PHE A 68 0.05 -11.14 -1.95
CA PHE A 68 -0.51 -11.07 -0.60
C PHE A 68 -1.95 -10.57 -0.64
N TYR A 69 -2.20 -9.49 -1.38
CA TYR A 69 -3.53 -8.93 -1.53
C TYR A 69 -4.47 -9.81 -2.36
N PHE A 70 -3.95 -10.52 -3.36
CA PHE A 70 -4.77 -11.47 -4.12
C PHE A 70 -5.24 -12.63 -3.24
N LYS A 71 -4.34 -13.15 -2.38
CA LYS A 71 -4.62 -14.28 -1.48
C LYS A 71 -5.44 -13.89 -0.26
N LYS A 72 -5.15 -12.73 0.35
CA LYS A 72 -5.76 -12.29 1.62
C LYS A 72 -6.82 -11.19 1.45
N GLY A 73 -6.92 -10.58 0.28
CA GLY A 73 -7.86 -9.51 -0.03
C GLY A 73 -9.31 -9.82 0.34
N PRO A 74 -9.86 -11.00 0.00
CA PRO A 74 -11.22 -11.36 0.40
C PRO A 74 -11.44 -11.38 1.93
N LYS A 75 -10.39 -11.66 2.71
CA LYS A 75 -10.42 -11.63 4.18
C LYS A 75 -10.22 -10.22 4.74
N ILE A 76 -9.36 -9.42 4.11
CA ILE A 76 -9.07 -8.03 4.51
C ILE A 76 -10.26 -7.12 4.18
N PHE A 77 -10.90 -7.35 3.03
CA PHE A 77 -12.00 -6.55 2.49
C PHE A 77 -13.36 -7.24 2.60
N GLN A 78 -13.57 -7.99 3.69
CA GLN A 78 -14.88 -8.55 3.97
C GLN A 78 -15.91 -7.43 4.04
N LYS A 79 -17.08 -7.62 3.42
CA LYS A 79 -18.17 -6.66 3.46
C LYS A 79 -18.70 -6.57 4.88
N ILE A 80 -18.24 -5.58 5.63
CA ILE A 80 -18.88 -5.14 6.87
C ILE A 80 -20.02 -4.20 6.45
N PRO A 81 -21.25 -4.38 6.93
CA PRO A 81 -22.34 -3.45 6.64
C PRO A 81 -21.91 -2.02 7.00
N ILE A 82 -22.12 -1.07 6.09
CA ILE A 82 -21.64 0.33 6.22
C ILE A 82 -22.13 0.99 7.51
N TRP A 83 -23.34 0.62 7.96
CA TRP A 83 -23.91 1.06 9.24
C TRP A 83 -23.11 0.57 10.44
N THR A 84 -22.59 -0.66 10.40
CA THR A 84 -21.74 -1.24 11.45
C THR A 84 -20.37 -0.58 11.46
N SER A 85 -19.81 -0.25 10.29
CA SER A 85 -18.49 0.41 10.18
C SER A 85 -18.51 1.84 10.72
N LEU A 86 -19.55 2.63 10.37
CA LEU A 86 -19.73 3.97 10.92
C LEU A 86 -19.99 3.93 12.42
N ARG A 87 -20.85 3.01 12.89
CA ARG A 87 -21.08 2.83 14.33
C ARG A 87 -19.79 2.49 15.07
N ASN A 88 -18.95 1.61 14.53
CA ASN A 88 -17.69 1.26 15.16
C ASN A 88 -16.67 2.41 15.15
N LEU A 89 -16.72 3.33 14.19
CA LEU A 89 -15.85 4.50 14.16
C LEU A 89 -16.27 5.57 15.19
N PHE A 90 -17.58 5.75 15.40
CA PHE A 90 -18.12 6.71 16.37
C PHE A 90 -18.21 6.17 17.81
N PHE A 91 -18.31 4.86 17.97
CA PHE A 91 -18.45 4.20 19.28
C PHE A 91 -17.24 3.30 19.65
N ALA A 92 -16.11 3.41 18.95
CA ALA A 92 -14.86 2.83 19.42
C ALA A 92 -14.38 3.60 20.66
N ASN A 93 -14.90 3.22 21.82
CA ASN A 93 -14.24 3.45 23.08
C ASN A 93 -12.95 2.61 23.06
N TYR A 94 -11.82 3.27 22.83
CA TYR A 94 -10.53 2.69 23.15
C TYR A 94 -10.49 2.52 24.67
N SER A 95 -10.69 1.29 25.14
CA SER A 95 -10.35 0.84 26.50
C SER A 95 -8.90 0.37 26.53
#